data_AF-A0A353RA86-F1
#
_entry.id   AF-A0A353RA86-F1
#
_cell.length_a   1.000
_cell.length_b   1.000
_cell.length_c   1.000
_cell.angle_alpha   90.00
_cell.angle_beta   90.00
_cell.angle_gamma   90.00
#
_symmetry.space_group_name_H-M   'P 1'
#
loop_
_entity.id
_entity.type
_entity.pdbx_description
1 polymer ?
#
loop_
_entity_poly.entity_id
_entity_poly.type
_entity_poly.pdbx_seq_one_letter_code
_entity_poly.pdbx_strand_id
1 'polypeptide(L)'
;LALGFSLLLILIQWPFAQLVVWLSPSSAEVETLALEYFFTRIWAAPAVLALFVFRGWFIGVQNTLASMIMDVVINITNIVLSLLFALNMGMGIRGIALGTVAAQYIGLFIGIILLCAFYRKMFRHVGLTAVIRKGGWKRYFSLSGNLFIRSICMLLIYTGFTFLAAKYGDTLLAVATIMMKLLLLFSYFVDGFAYAGEALTGKFIGAGNKPALMRTIRLLFVWSTVVGIVSTFFYIIGDQWLLRIMTSAPDVIQAAQPYLPWLYSMPLVSCLTFMWDGIYIGATAGKPLRNIMILSVFAFYAIYLAMEGSLGIQSLWIGYAAHLVTRSAAQTWMARKYIFNVI
;
A
#
# COMPACT_ATOMS: atom_id res chain seq x y z
N LEU A 1 13.77 15.46 -6.35
CA LEU A 1 12.95 14.48 -7.09
C LEU A 1 11.46 14.71 -6.88
N ALA A 2 10.93 14.57 -5.66
CA ALA A 2 9.49 14.78 -5.37
C ALA A 2 8.92 16.09 -5.95
N LEU A 3 9.57 17.23 -5.69
CA LEU A 3 9.15 18.52 -6.24
C LEU A 3 9.20 18.56 -7.78
N GLY A 4 10.22 17.95 -8.40
CA GLY A 4 10.34 17.86 -9.86
C GLY A 4 9.21 17.04 -10.48
N PHE A 5 8.87 15.89 -9.88
CA PHE A 5 7.70 15.11 -10.31
C PHE A 5 6.38 15.85 -10.05
N SER A 6 6.25 16.59 -8.95
CA SER A 6 5.05 17.40 -8.70
C SER A 6 4.88 18.49 -9.76
N LEU A 7 5.97 19.15 -10.17
CA LEU A 7 5.94 20.15 -11.23
C LEU A 7 5.54 19.51 -12.56
N LEU A 8 6.10 18.33 -12.88
CA LEU A 8 5.70 17.58 -14.07
C LEU A 8 4.20 17.27 -14.07
N LEU A 9 3.65 16.78 -12.95
CA LEU A 9 2.21 16.51 -12.82
C LEU A 9 1.35 17.77 -13.04
N ILE A 10 1.78 18.92 -12.50
CA ILE A 10 1.08 20.20 -12.68
C ILE A 10 1.17 20.67 -14.14
N LEU A 11 2.31 20.48 -14.81
CA LEU A 11 2.48 20.87 -16.22
C LEU A 11 1.61 20.04 -17.17
N ILE A 12 1.45 18.73 -16.90
CA ILE A 12 0.66 17.83 -17.75
C ILE A 12 -0.82 17.76 -17.37
N GLN A 13 -1.28 18.51 -16.36
CA GLN A 13 -2.63 18.38 -15.81
C GLN A 13 -3.73 18.59 -16.86
N TRP A 14 -3.57 19.56 -17.78
CA TRP A 14 -4.54 19.88 -18.82
C TRP A 14 -4.67 18.78 -19.89
N PRO A 15 -3.57 18.36 -20.57
CA PRO A 15 -3.67 17.27 -21.54
C PRO A 15 -4.10 15.96 -20.89
N PHE A 16 -3.73 15.73 -19.62
CA PHE A 16 -4.20 14.57 -18.87
C PHE A 16 -5.71 14.60 -18.61
N ALA A 17 -6.26 15.73 -18.17
CA ALA A 17 -7.70 15.89 -17.95
C ALA A 17 -8.50 15.65 -19.23
N GLN A 18 -8.07 16.23 -20.36
CA GLN A 18 -8.72 16.03 -21.66
C GLN A 18 -8.68 14.56 -22.10
N LEU A 19 -7.55 13.88 -21.91
CA LEU A 19 -7.41 12.46 -22.21
C LEU A 19 -8.38 11.61 -21.38
N VAL A 20 -8.52 11.90 -20.08
CA VAL A 20 -9.43 11.16 -19.18
C VAL A 20 -10.88 11.36 -19.58
N VAL A 21 -11.29 12.61 -19.87
CA VAL A 21 -12.65 12.92 -20.36
C VAL A 21 -12.94 12.19 -21.67
N TRP A 22 -11.98 12.21 -22.61
CA TRP A 22 -12.12 11.52 -23.89
C TRP A 22 -12.26 10.00 -23.73
N LEU A 23 -11.54 9.39 -22.79
CA LEU A 23 -11.60 7.95 -22.51
C LEU A 23 -12.80 7.52 -21.68
N SER A 24 -13.45 8.44 -20.95
CA SER A 24 -14.49 8.14 -19.97
C SER A 24 -15.80 8.83 -20.33
N PRO A 25 -16.65 8.23 -21.19
CA PRO A 25 -17.95 8.80 -21.51
C PRO A 25 -18.78 8.87 -20.22
N SER A 26 -19.07 10.09 -19.78
CA SER A 26 -19.86 10.39 -18.58
C SER A 26 -20.83 11.54 -18.89
N SER A 27 -21.78 11.79 -17.99
CA SER A 27 -22.70 12.92 -18.12
C SER A 27 -21.95 14.24 -17.96
N ALA A 28 -22.42 15.30 -18.61
CA ALA A 28 -21.79 16.63 -18.53
C ALA A 28 -21.68 17.15 -17.08
N GLU A 29 -22.64 16.78 -16.23
CA GLU A 29 -22.64 17.11 -14.80
C GLU A 29 -21.50 16.41 -14.06
N VAL A 30 -21.34 15.10 -14.27
CA VAL A 30 -20.25 14.32 -13.64
C VAL A 30 -18.89 14.78 -14.14
N GLU A 31 -18.76 15.06 -15.44
CA GLU A 31 -17.55 15.59 -16.04
C GLU A 31 -17.15 16.93 -15.38
N THR A 32 -18.09 17.87 -15.28
CA THR A 32 -17.85 19.19 -14.67
C THR A 32 -17.37 19.06 -13.23
N LEU A 33 -18.04 18.22 -12.43
CA LEU A 33 -17.68 17.98 -11.03
C LEU A 33 -16.31 17.29 -10.89
N ALA A 34 -16.01 16.32 -11.76
CA ALA A 34 -14.74 15.61 -11.77
C ALA A 34 -13.57 16.54 -12.13
N LEU A 35 -13.75 17.41 -13.14
CA LEU A 35 -12.76 18.41 -13.53
C LEU A 35 -12.55 19.46 -12.42
N GLU A 36 -13.62 19.96 -11.81
CA GLU A 36 -13.53 20.91 -10.70
C GLU A 36 -12.75 20.32 -9.52
N TYR A 37 -13.06 19.06 -9.17
CA TYR A 37 -12.32 18.33 -8.14
C TYR A 37 -10.85 18.14 -8.53
N PHE A 38 -10.58 17.68 -9.75
CA PHE A 38 -9.23 17.38 -10.25
C PHE A 38 -8.32 18.62 -10.26
N PHE A 39 -8.76 19.72 -10.88
CA PHE A 39 -7.98 20.96 -10.98
C PHE A 39 -7.79 21.65 -9.63
N THR A 40 -8.66 21.38 -8.66
CA THR A 40 -8.46 21.83 -7.29
C THR A 40 -7.45 20.91 -6.58
N ARG A 41 -7.60 19.59 -6.72
CA ARG A 41 -6.83 18.59 -5.97
C ARG A 41 -5.38 18.48 -6.42
N ILE A 42 -5.08 18.74 -7.69
CA ILE A 42 -3.72 18.66 -8.27
C ILE A 42 -2.70 19.53 -7.52
N TRP A 43 -3.14 20.64 -6.93
CA TRP A 43 -2.30 21.52 -6.11
C TRP A 43 -1.81 20.87 -4.82
N ALA A 44 -2.38 19.75 -4.39
CA ALA A 44 -1.82 18.97 -3.30
C ALA A 44 -0.59 18.15 -3.70
N ALA A 45 -0.32 17.96 -5.00
CA ALA A 45 0.76 17.08 -5.47
C ALA A 45 2.14 17.41 -4.87
N PRO A 46 2.58 18.68 -4.75
CA PRO A 46 3.85 19.00 -4.10
C PRO A 46 3.89 18.56 -2.64
N ALA A 47 2.80 18.80 -1.90
CA ALA A 47 2.70 18.43 -0.49
C ALA A 47 2.65 16.91 -0.29
N VAL A 48 1.82 16.20 -1.06
CA VAL A 48 1.69 14.74 -1.01
C VAL A 48 3.01 14.04 -1.32
N LEU A 49 3.68 14.45 -2.41
CA LEU A 49 4.96 13.83 -2.79
C LEU A 49 6.07 14.16 -1.79
N ALA A 50 6.08 15.34 -1.19
CA ALA A 50 7.00 15.67 -0.10
C ALA A 50 6.70 14.86 1.16
N LEU A 51 5.42 14.66 1.51
CA LEU A 51 4.99 13.83 2.63
C LEU A 51 5.39 12.36 2.47
N PHE A 52 5.37 11.81 1.26
CA PHE A 52 5.92 10.47 1.00
C PHE A 52 7.41 10.40 1.32
N VAL A 53 8.18 11.46 1.01
CA VAL A 53 9.60 11.55 1.38
C VAL A 53 9.76 11.60 2.90
N PHE A 54 8.96 12.42 3.61
CA PHE A 54 8.99 12.49 5.06
C PHE A 54 8.64 11.15 5.72
N ARG A 55 7.55 10.49 5.28
CA ARG A 55 7.15 9.17 5.79
C ARG A 55 8.26 8.15 5.60
N GLY A 56 8.82 8.03 4.38
CA GLY A 56 9.93 7.12 4.12
C GLY A 56 11.18 7.42 4.95
N TRP A 57 11.50 8.71 5.15
CA TRP A 57 12.64 9.14 5.95
C TRP A 57 12.46 8.84 7.45
N PHE A 58 11.32 9.21 8.04
CA PHE A 58 11.02 8.97 9.45
C PHE A 58 10.98 7.49 9.80
N ILE A 59 10.37 6.65 8.94
CA ILE A 59 10.40 5.20 9.09
C ILE A 59 11.84 4.68 9.01
N GLY A 60 12.62 5.17 8.03
CA GLY A 60 14.02 4.77 7.85
C GLY A 60 14.92 5.10 9.05
N VAL A 61 14.72 6.25 9.71
CA VAL A 61 15.44 6.62 10.95
C VAL A 61 14.79 6.05 12.22
N GLN A 62 13.81 5.16 12.08
CA GLN A 62 13.10 4.46 13.17
C GLN A 62 12.24 5.36 14.05
N ASN A 63 11.86 6.54 13.57
CA ASN A 63 10.92 7.44 14.25
C ASN A 63 9.53 7.31 13.62
N THR A 64 8.91 6.16 13.84
CA THR A 64 7.54 5.88 13.36
C THR A 64 6.50 6.79 14.01
N LEU A 65 6.76 7.28 15.23
CA LEU A 65 5.87 8.20 15.94
C LEU A 65 5.72 9.52 15.18
N ALA A 66 6.81 10.11 14.67
CA ALA A 66 6.74 11.33 13.86
C ALA A 66 5.92 11.12 12.58
N SER A 67 6.07 9.96 11.92
CA SER A 67 5.25 9.59 10.76
C SER A 67 3.77 9.49 11.13
N MET A 68 3.46 8.80 12.23
CA MET A 68 2.08 8.61 12.70
C MET A 68 1.43 9.94 13.07
N ILE A 69 2.14 10.84 13.76
CA ILE A 69 1.63 12.18 14.12
C ILE A 69 1.25 12.96 12.86
N MET A 70 2.11 12.98 11.84
CA MET A 70 1.76 13.65 10.57
C MET A 70 0.49 13.06 9.95
N ASP A 71 0.40 11.73 9.87
CA ASP A 71 -0.74 11.06 9.25
C ASP A 71 -2.05 11.32 10.00
N VAL A 72 -2.01 11.30 11.33
CA VAL A 72 -3.17 11.62 12.18
C VAL A 72 -3.59 13.07 11.98
N VAL A 73 -2.65 14.02 11.99
CA VAL A 73 -2.96 15.44 11.75
C VAL A 73 -3.56 15.64 10.37
N ILE A 74 -2.98 15.04 9.32
CA ILE A 74 -3.50 15.14 7.95
C ILE A 74 -4.93 14.62 7.88
N ASN A 75 -5.22 13.44 8.46
CA ASN A 75 -6.55 12.86 8.39
C ASN A 75 -7.58 13.66 9.19
N ILE A 76 -7.25 14.09 10.42
CA ILE A 76 -8.16 14.90 11.25
C ILE A 76 -8.43 16.25 10.59
N THR A 77 -7.38 16.96 10.17
CA THR A 77 -7.55 18.27 9.50
C THR A 77 -8.28 18.14 8.19
N ASN A 78 -8.08 17.07 7.43
CA ASN A 78 -8.84 16.79 6.22
C ASN A 78 -10.34 16.65 6.54
N ILE A 79 -10.71 15.81 7.51
CA ILE A 79 -12.13 15.64 7.90
C ILE A 79 -12.73 16.99 8.30
N VAL A 80 -12.08 17.73 9.20
CA VAL A 80 -12.57 19.01 9.71
C VAL A 80 -12.71 20.04 8.59
N LEU A 81 -11.68 20.23 7.77
CA LEU A 81 -11.68 21.25 6.71
C LEU A 81 -12.59 20.87 5.54
N SER A 82 -12.66 19.59 5.19
CA SER A 82 -13.56 19.13 4.13
C SER A 82 -15.03 19.33 4.53
N LEU A 83 -15.40 19.02 5.78
CA LEU A 83 -16.76 19.30 6.27
C LEU A 83 -17.05 20.81 6.33
N LEU A 84 -16.10 21.60 6.85
CA LEU A 84 -16.23 23.05 6.93
C LEU A 84 -16.41 23.70 5.55
N PHE A 85 -15.57 23.36 4.58
CA PHE A 85 -15.60 23.98 3.26
C PHE A 85 -16.76 23.45 2.41
N ALA A 86 -17.02 22.13 2.44
CA ALA A 86 -18.07 21.54 1.63
C ALA A 86 -19.47 21.88 2.13
N LEU A 87 -19.71 21.74 3.45
CA LEU A 87 -21.04 21.89 4.05
C LEU A 87 -21.27 23.31 4.56
N ASN A 88 -20.43 23.82 5.47
CA ASN A 88 -20.69 25.12 6.11
C ASN A 88 -20.50 26.30 5.16
N MET A 89 -19.51 26.24 4.26
CA MET A 89 -19.26 27.30 3.26
C MET A 89 -19.98 27.04 1.93
N GLY A 90 -20.71 25.94 1.80
CA GLY A 90 -21.49 25.61 0.60
C GLY A 90 -20.66 25.39 -0.67
N MET A 91 -19.35 25.11 -0.56
CA MET A 91 -18.47 24.94 -1.72
C MET A 91 -18.57 23.55 -2.38
N GLY A 92 -19.38 22.64 -1.83
CA GLY A 92 -19.60 21.30 -2.37
C GLY A 92 -18.30 20.52 -2.59
N ILE A 93 -18.17 19.90 -3.76
CA ILE A 93 -17.05 19.03 -4.14
C ILE A 93 -15.71 19.79 -4.18
N ARG A 94 -15.71 21.04 -4.62
CA ARG A 94 -14.53 21.91 -4.56
C ARG A 94 -14.07 22.14 -3.12
N GLY A 95 -15.00 22.27 -2.19
CA GLY A 95 -14.72 22.38 -0.76
C GLY A 95 -13.98 21.15 -0.22
N ILE A 96 -14.42 19.94 -0.59
CA ILE A 96 -13.76 18.67 -0.22
C ILE A 96 -12.32 18.63 -0.79
N ALA A 97 -12.16 19.00 -2.06
CA ALA A 97 -10.84 19.04 -2.69
C ALA A 97 -9.89 20.02 -1.97
N LEU A 98 -10.35 21.24 -1.68
CA LEU A 98 -9.59 22.25 -0.94
C LEU A 98 -9.26 21.80 0.48
N GLY A 99 -10.20 21.18 1.19
CA GLY A 99 -9.97 20.65 2.53
C GLY A 99 -8.85 19.63 2.52
N THR A 100 -8.85 18.75 1.52
CA THR A 100 -7.77 17.78 1.31
C THR A 100 -6.45 18.44 0.90
N VAL A 101 -6.45 19.51 0.10
CA VAL A 101 -5.21 20.25 -0.25
C VAL A 101 -4.62 20.90 1.00
N ALA A 102 -5.43 21.65 1.75
CA ALA A 102 -5.01 22.34 2.97
C ALA A 102 -4.45 21.36 4.01
N ALA A 103 -5.12 20.23 4.23
CA ALA A 103 -4.67 19.19 5.15
C ALA A 103 -3.28 18.63 4.79
N GLN A 104 -3.00 18.43 3.49
CA GLN A 104 -1.68 17.94 3.04
C GLN A 104 -0.59 18.98 3.30
N TYR A 105 -0.87 20.28 3.09
CA TYR A 105 0.09 21.34 3.42
C TYR A 105 0.29 21.53 4.93
N ILE A 106 -0.77 21.39 5.73
CA ILE A 106 -0.64 21.38 7.20
C ILE A 106 0.23 20.20 7.64
N GLY A 107 -0.02 19.01 7.09
CA GLY A 107 0.83 17.83 7.33
C GLY A 107 2.28 18.06 6.96
N LEU A 108 2.53 18.66 5.79
CA LEU A 108 3.88 18.99 5.33
C LEU A 108 4.58 19.93 6.31
N PHE A 109 3.88 20.97 6.78
CA PHE A 109 4.40 21.92 7.75
C PHE A 109 4.76 21.23 9.08
N ILE A 110 3.90 20.36 9.59
CA ILE A 110 4.18 19.52 10.77
C ILE A 110 5.39 18.62 10.52
N GLY A 111 5.51 18.00 9.35
CA GLY A 111 6.66 17.17 8.99
C GLY A 111 7.99 17.95 9.02
N ILE A 112 7.99 19.18 8.51
CA ILE A 112 9.14 20.09 8.58
C ILE A 112 9.47 20.46 10.03
N ILE A 113 8.46 20.77 10.86
CA ILE A 113 8.66 21.06 12.29
C ILE A 113 9.31 19.87 13.00
N LEU A 114 8.76 18.67 12.82
CA LEU A 114 9.28 17.45 13.45
C LEU A 114 10.72 17.16 12.99
N LEU A 115 11.01 17.34 11.69
CA LEU A 115 12.36 17.19 11.15
C LEU A 115 13.35 18.17 11.81
N CYS A 116 12.97 19.45 11.90
CA CYS A 116 13.81 20.47 12.53
C CYS A 116 13.96 20.24 14.05
N ALA A 117 12.90 19.85 14.74
CA ALA A 117 12.92 19.65 16.20
C ALA A 117 13.84 18.48 16.58
N PHE A 118 13.71 17.34 15.90
CA PHE A 118 14.44 16.12 16.27
C PHE A 118 15.80 15.98 15.57
N TYR A 119 15.98 16.56 14.37
CA TYR A 119 17.09 16.19 13.50
C TYR A 119 17.87 17.34 12.88
N ARG A 120 17.62 18.60 13.28
CA ARG A 120 18.38 19.76 12.79
C ARG A 120 19.90 19.61 12.87
N LYS A 121 20.42 18.95 13.91
CA LYS A 121 21.86 18.71 14.09
C LYS A 121 22.45 17.78 13.02
N MET A 122 21.66 16.83 12.50
CA MET A 122 22.09 15.87 11.50
C MET A 122 22.33 16.54 10.14
N PHE A 123 21.50 17.52 9.78
CA PHE A 123 21.60 18.23 8.50
C PHE A 123 22.73 19.27 8.43
N ARG A 124 23.27 19.73 9.57
CA ARG A 124 24.39 20.69 9.59
C ARG A 124 25.65 20.19 8.87
N HIS A 125 25.82 18.88 8.76
CA HIS A 125 27.00 18.26 8.18
C HIS A 125 26.75 17.70 6.76
N VAL A 126 25.55 17.87 6.20
CA VAL A 126 25.18 17.32 4.89
C VAL A 126 25.21 18.42 3.83
N GLY A 127 26.30 18.50 3.06
CA GLY A 127 26.39 19.40 1.91
C GLY A 127 25.54 18.91 0.74
N LEU A 128 24.63 19.75 0.24
CA LEU A 128 23.74 19.43 -0.88
C LEU A 128 24.51 18.93 -2.12
N THR A 129 25.66 19.57 -2.40
CA THR A 129 26.55 19.24 -3.51
C THR A 129 27.18 17.85 -3.37
N ALA A 130 27.47 17.39 -2.15
CA ALA A 130 28.00 16.06 -1.90
C ALA A 130 26.95 14.97 -2.16
N VAL A 131 25.69 15.24 -1.80
CA VAL A 131 24.56 14.33 -2.10
C VAL A 131 24.34 14.23 -3.61
N ILE A 132 24.36 15.33 -4.34
CA ILE A 132 24.15 15.31 -5.80
C ILE A 132 25.31 14.60 -6.51
N ARG A 133 26.57 14.85 -6.14
CA ARG A 133 27.74 14.34 -6.87
C ARG A 133 28.18 12.93 -6.45
N LYS A 134 27.98 12.53 -5.20
CA LYS A 134 28.42 11.23 -4.66
C LYS A 134 27.26 10.32 -4.22
N GLY A 135 26.01 10.77 -4.31
CA GLY A 135 24.85 10.12 -3.70
C GLY A 135 24.33 8.88 -4.40
N GLY A 136 25.18 7.88 -4.67
CA GLY A 136 24.77 6.50 -4.92
C GLY A 136 23.61 6.29 -5.90
N TRP A 137 23.39 7.19 -6.86
CA TRP A 137 22.13 7.30 -7.62
C TRP A 137 21.79 6.02 -8.37
N LYS A 138 22.80 5.35 -8.91
CA LYS A 138 22.62 4.05 -9.58
C LYS A 138 22.01 3.01 -8.64
N ARG A 139 22.47 2.94 -7.39
CA ARG A 139 21.94 2.01 -6.37
C ARG A 139 20.52 2.41 -5.99
N TYR A 140 20.26 3.70 -5.80
CA TYR A 140 18.92 4.24 -5.51
C TYR A 140 17.93 3.89 -6.63
N PHE A 141 18.18 4.30 -7.88
CA PHE A 141 17.27 4.05 -9.00
C PHE A 141 17.12 2.57 -9.32
N SER A 142 18.16 1.76 -9.14
CA SER A 142 18.06 0.31 -9.28
C SER A 142 17.11 -0.28 -8.23
N LEU A 143 17.25 0.12 -6.96
CA LEU A 143 16.35 -0.34 -5.89
C LEU A 143 14.91 0.15 -6.13
N SER A 144 14.71 1.43 -6.39
CA SER A 144 13.40 2.02 -6.68
C SER A 144 12.73 1.37 -7.90
N GLY A 145 13.48 1.11 -8.98
CA GLY A 145 12.96 0.42 -10.16
C GLY A 145 12.52 -1.01 -9.87
N ASN A 146 13.25 -1.75 -9.02
CA ASN A 146 12.82 -3.08 -8.60
C ASN A 146 11.54 -3.05 -7.74
N LEU A 147 11.43 -2.10 -6.82
CA LEU A 147 10.22 -1.92 -5.99
C LEU A 147 9.02 -1.45 -6.82
N PHE A 148 9.27 -0.63 -7.84
CA PHE A 148 8.25 -0.19 -8.79
C PHE A 148 7.67 -1.36 -9.57
N ILE A 149 8.52 -2.24 -10.12
CA ILE A 149 8.05 -3.46 -10.81
C ILE A 149 7.27 -4.36 -9.86
N ARG A 150 7.71 -4.53 -8.60
CA ARG A 150 6.92 -5.26 -7.57
C ARG A 150 5.53 -4.65 -7.41
N SER A 151 5.43 -3.33 -7.36
CA SER A 151 4.16 -2.63 -7.18
C SER A 151 3.25 -2.82 -8.40
N ILE A 152 3.79 -2.80 -9.62
CA ILE A 152 3.06 -3.15 -10.84
C ILE A 152 2.55 -4.59 -10.77
N CYS A 153 3.39 -5.54 -10.37
CA CYS A 153 2.97 -6.94 -10.22
C CYS A 153 1.81 -7.11 -9.23
N MET A 154 1.85 -6.42 -8.08
CA MET A 154 0.73 -6.41 -7.13
C MET A 154 -0.52 -5.82 -7.75
N LEU A 155 -0.40 -4.70 -8.46
CA LEU A 155 -1.52 -4.06 -9.16
C LEU A 155 -2.13 -4.98 -10.21
N LEU A 156 -1.30 -5.69 -10.99
CA LEU A 156 -1.77 -6.66 -11.98
C LEU A 156 -2.61 -7.78 -11.33
N ILE A 157 -2.20 -8.28 -10.16
CA ILE A 157 -2.97 -9.30 -9.42
C ILE A 157 -4.29 -8.72 -8.90
N TYR A 158 -4.27 -7.56 -8.24
CA TYR A 158 -5.49 -6.97 -7.66
C TYR A 158 -6.51 -6.51 -8.70
N THR A 159 -6.03 -5.77 -9.71
CA THR A 159 -6.86 -5.32 -10.82
C THR A 159 -7.30 -6.51 -11.67
N GLY A 160 -6.40 -7.46 -11.92
CA GLY A 160 -6.70 -8.70 -12.63
C GLY A 160 -7.79 -9.52 -11.92
N PHE A 161 -7.68 -9.71 -10.62
CA PHE A 161 -8.70 -10.38 -9.81
C PHE A 161 -10.07 -9.73 -9.97
N THR A 162 -10.13 -8.40 -9.86
CA THR A 162 -11.39 -7.64 -9.98
C THR A 162 -11.96 -7.73 -11.40
N PHE A 163 -11.11 -7.58 -12.41
CA PHE A 163 -11.51 -7.67 -13.82
C PHE A 163 -12.01 -9.07 -14.20
N LEU A 164 -11.36 -10.11 -13.71
CA LEU A 164 -11.78 -11.49 -13.94
C LEU A 164 -13.05 -11.84 -13.16
N ALA A 165 -13.22 -11.30 -11.94
CA ALA A 165 -14.44 -11.47 -11.16
C ALA A 165 -15.68 -10.90 -11.88
N ALA A 166 -15.53 -9.84 -12.66
CA ALA A 166 -16.62 -9.24 -13.42
C ALA A 166 -17.26 -10.19 -14.45
N LYS A 167 -16.52 -11.21 -14.92
CA LYS A 167 -17.04 -12.23 -15.84
C LYS A 167 -18.14 -13.10 -15.22
N TYR A 168 -18.21 -13.17 -13.89
CA TYR A 168 -19.14 -14.03 -13.17
C TYR A 168 -20.42 -13.30 -12.73
N GLY A 169 -20.66 -12.09 -13.25
CA GLY A 169 -21.86 -11.29 -12.99
C GLY A 169 -21.74 -10.36 -11.79
N ASP A 170 -22.65 -9.39 -11.71
CA ASP A 170 -22.56 -8.25 -10.80
C ASP A 170 -22.61 -8.65 -9.32
N THR A 171 -23.45 -9.62 -8.95
CA THR A 171 -23.55 -10.10 -7.57
C THR A 171 -22.23 -10.71 -7.10
N LEU A 172 -21.58 -11.56 -7.92
CA LEU A 172 -20.31 -12.19 -7.55
C LEU A 172 -19.13 -11.22 -7.62
N LEU A 173 -19.16 -10.24 -8.53
CA LEU A 173 -18.21 -9.13 -8.54
C LEU A 173 -18.32 -8.30 -7.25
N ALA A 174 -19.54 -8.02 -6.76
CA ALA A 174 -19.76 -7.32 -5.50
C ALA A 174 -19.21 -8.12 -4.31
N VAL A 175 -19.47 -9.43 -4.25
CA VAL A 175 -18.89 -10.33 -3.24
C VAL A 175 -17.36 -10.27 -3.27
N ALA A 176 -16.76 -10.47 -4.44
CA ALA A 176 -15.31 -10.43 -4.63
C ALA A 176 -14.70 -9.10 -4.17
N THR A 177 -15.36 -7.99 -4.49
CA THR A 177 -14.94 -6.65 -4.09
C THR A 177 -15.00 -6.48 -2.58
N ILE A 178 -16.11 -6.81 -1.93
CA ILE A 178 -16.29 -6.71 -0.47
C ILE A 178 -15.23 -7.53 0.25
N MET A 179 -15.04 -8.78 -0.17
CA MET A 179 -14.06 -9.67 0.44
C MET A 179 -12.62 -9.16 0.29
N MET A 180 -12.26 -8.64 -0.89
CA MET A 180 -10.95 -8.03 -1.09
C MET A 180 -10.76 -6.78 -0.23
N LYS A 181 -11.80 -5.96 -0.01
CA LYS A 181 -11.72 -4.82 0.92
C LYS A 181 -11.48 -5.27 2.35
N LEU A 182 -12.18 -6.29 2.82
CA LEU A 182 -11.95 -6.87 4.16
C LEU A 182 -10.52 -7.43 4.26
N LEU A 183 -10.03 -8.13 3.24
CA LEU A 183 -8.66 -8.64 3.25
C LEU A 183 -7.62 -7.51 3.27
N LEU A 184 -7.84 -6.43 2.52
CA LEU A 184 -6.97 -5.24 2.53
C LEU A 184 -6.98 -4.54 3.89
N LEU A 185 -8.14 -4.48 4.56
CA LEU A 185 -8.24 -3.93 5.92
C LEU A 185 -7.28 -4.66 6.86
N PHE A 186 -7.27 -5.99 6.82
CA PHE A 186 -6.30 -6.80 7.55
C PHE A 186 -4.84 -6.50 7.15
N SER A 187 -4.57 -6.40 5.84
CA SER A 187 -3.23 -6.10 5.33
C SER A 187 -2.65 -4.84 5.94
N TYR A 188 -3.46 -3.80 6.16
CA TYR A 188 -2.99 -2.55 6.77
C TYR A 188 -2.49 -2.72 8.21
N PHE A 189 -3.06 -3.65 9.00
CA PHE A 189 -2.55 -3.95 10.33
C PHE A 189 -1.19 -4.65 10.26
N VAL A 190 -1.03 -5.59 9.34
CA VAL A 190 0.23 -6.34 9.15
C VAL A 190 1.33 -5.48 8.55
N ASP A 191 0.99 -4.53 7.68
CA ASP A 191 1.94 -3.57 7.08
C ASP A 191 2.68 -2.75 8.14
N GLY A 192 2.02 -2.43 9.27
CA GLY A 192 2.68 -1.78 10.41
C GLY A 192 3.89 -2.58 10.93
N PHE A 193 3.75 -3.90 11.04
CA PHE A 193 4.86 -4.80 11.40
C PHE A 193 5.86 -4.95 10.27
N ALA A 194 5.43 -4.93 9.01
CA ALA A 194 6.32 -4.98 7.86
C ALA A 194 7.24 -3.75 7.80
N TYR A 195 6.72 -2.55 8.09
CA TYR A 195 7.53 -1.33 8.20
C TYR A 195 8.52 -1.37 9.36
N ALA A 196 8.12 -1.94 10.49
CA ALA A 196 9.06 -2.20 11.60
C ALA A 196 10.16 -3.18 11.15
N GLY A 197 9.79 -4.22 10.39
CA GLY A 197 10.72 -5.18 9.80
C GLY A 197 11.70 -4.54 8.82
N GLU A 198 11.23 -3.65 7.96
CA GLU A 198 12.05 -2.86 7.04
C GLU A 198 13.09 -2.04 7.80
N ALA A 199 12.66 -1.24 8.78
CA ALA A 199 13.52 -0.34 9.52
C ALA A 199 14.54 -1.06 10.42
N LEU A 200 14.12 -2.12 11.12
CA LEU A 200 14.99 -2.87 12.03
C LEU A 200 15.96 -3.78 11.26
N THR A 201 15.51 -4.45 10.20
CA THR A 201 16.38 -5.27 9.35
C THR A 201 17.48 -4.43 8.72
N GLY A 202 17.12 -3.26 8.16
CA GLY A 202 18.10 -2.33 7.59
C GLY A 202 19.13 -1.86 8.61
N LYS A 203 18.72 -1.55 9.84
CA LYS A 203 19.64 -1.18 10.93
C LYS A 203 20.62 -2.29 11.29
N PHE A 204 20.13 -3.51 11.52
CA PHE A 204 21.00 -4.59 11.99
C PHE A 204 21.92 -5.14 10.89
N ILE A 205 21.47 -5.13 9.64
CA ILE A 205 22.35 -5.40 8.49
C ILE A 205 23.40 -4.31 8.34
N GLY A 206 22.99 -3.03 8.41
CA GLY A 206 23.92 -1.90 8.35
C GLY A 206 24.96 -1.89 9.49
N ALA A 207 24.59 -2.41 10.66
CA ALA A 207 25.48 -2.54 11.82
C ALA A 207 26.30 -3.84 11.86
N GLY A 208 26.12 -4.77 10.90
CA GLY A 208 26.77 -6.08 10.94
C GLY A 208 26.36 -6.95 12.15
N ASN A 209 25.21 -6.69 12.78
CA ASN A 209 24.78 -7.37 14.00
C ASN A 209 23.84 -8.54 13.68
N LYS A 210 24.44 -9.69 13.33
CA LYS A 210 23.71 -10.92 12.99
C LYS A 210 22.81 -11.45 14.11
N PRO A 211 23.23 -11.53 15.40
CA PRO A 211 22.35 -12.00 16.47
C PRO A 211 21.10 -11.14 16.64
N ALA A 212 21.23 -9.81 16.59
CA ALA A 212 20.09 -8.91 16.70
C ALA A 212 19.15 -8.99 15.48
N LEU A 213 19.71 -9.20 14.28
CA LEU A 213 18.93 -9.47 13.07
C LEU A 213 18.08 -10.74 13.22
N MET A 214 18.68 -11.86 13.66
CA MET A 214 17.95 -13.11 13.85
C MET A 214 16.85 -12.99 14.90
N ARG A 215 17.13 -12.31 16.02
CA ARG A 215 16.14 -12.06 17.08
C ARG A 215 14.97 -11.23 16.54
N THR A 216 15.26 -10.19 15.77
CA THR A 216 14.26 -9.31 15.15
C THR A 216 13.36 -10.09 14.19
N ILE A 217 13.95 -10.86 13.28
CA ILE A 217 13.20 -11.68 12.33
C ILE A 217 12.27 -12.65 13.08
N ARG A 218 12.78 -13.34 14.11
CA ARG A 218 11.95 -14.25 14.92
C ARG A 218 10.77 -13.52 15.58
N LEU A 219 11.01 -12.36 16.20
CA LEU A 219 9.95 -11.59 16.86
C LEU A 219 8.90 -11.09 15.87
N LEU A 220 9.31 -10.64 14.68
CA LEU A 220 8.40 -10.21 13.62
C LEU A 220 7.50 -11.36 13.16
N PHE A 221 8.05 -12.55 12.96
CA PHE A 221 7.25 -13.72 12.59
C PHE A 221 6.27 -14.13 13.70
N VAL A 222 6.69 -14.10 14.97
CA VAL A 222 5.81 -14.38 16.11
C VAL A 222 4.64 -13.39 16.16
N TRP A 223 4.93 -12.08 16.15
CA TRP A 223 3.88 -11.06 16.21
C TRP A 223 2.97 -11.05 14.99
N SER A 224 3.52 -11.25 13.79
CA SER A 224 2.72 -11.39 12.59
C SER A 224 1.77 -12.59 12.68
N THR A 225 2.26 -13.74 13.17
CA THR A 225 1.42 -14.92 13.36
C THR A 225 0.32 -14.67 14.39
N VAL A 226 0.62 -14.00 15.50
CA VAL A 226 -0.38 -13.61 16.50
C VAL A 226 -1.46 -12.72 15.87
N VAL A 227 -1.07 -11.71 15.09
CA VAL A 227 -2.02 -10.83 14.39
C VAL A 227 -2.85 -11.61 13.38
N GLY A 228 -2.25 -12.53 12.63
CA GLY A 228 -2.95 -13.42 11.71
C GLY A 228 -4.01 -14.26 12.43
N ILE A 229 -3.65 -14.90 13.54
CA ILE A 229 -4.56 -15.70 14.36
C ILE A 229 -5.72 -14.85 14.90
N VAL A 230 -5.41 -13.71 15.52
CA VAL A 230 -6.43 -12.80 16.07
C VAL A 230 -7.37 -12.31 14.97
N SER A 231 -6.83 -11.99 13.79
CA SER A 231 -7.64 -11.53 12.66
C SER A 231 -8.51 -12.63 12.08
N THR A 232 -7.99 -13.86 11.99
CA THR A 232 -8.79 -15.03 11.60
C THR A 232 -9.94 -15.26 12.58
N PHE A 233 -9.69 -15.21 13.90
CA PHE A 233 -10.76 -15.31 14.89
C PHE A 233 -11.78 -14.16 14.77
N PHE A 234 -11.31 -12.93 14.57
CA PHE A 234 -12.18 -11.79 14.34
C PHE A 234 -13.09 -11.99 13.12
N TYR A 235 -12.57 -12.51 12.01
CA TYR A 235 -13.38 -12.79 10.84
C TYR A 235 -14.35 -13.97 11.05
N ILE A 236 -13.94 -15.01 11.76
CA ILE A 236 -14.81 -16.15 12.07
C ILE A 236 -15.97 -15.72 12.98
N ILE A 237 -15.71 -14.90 14.00
CA ILE A 237 -16.75 -14.40 14.92
C ILE A 237 -17.64 -13.36 14.20
N GLY A 238 -17.03 -12.54 13.35
CA GLY A 238 -17.72 -11.49 12.61
C GLY A 238 -18.59 -11.99 11.46
N ASP A 239 -18.22 -13.11 10.80
CA ASP A 239 -18.99 -13.84 9.78
C ASP A 239 -19.92 -12.94 8.93
N GLN A 240 -21.24 -13.13 9.00
CA GLN A 240 -22.23 -12.31 8.30
C GLN A 240 -22.33 -10.86 8.79
N TRP A 241 -22.03 -10.58 10.07
CA TRP A 241 -22.11 -9.22 10.61
C TRP A 241 -21.13 -8.29 9.89
N LEU A 242 -19.92 -8.75 9.59
CA LEU A 242 -18.95 -7.97 8.82
C LEU A 242 -19.44 -7.67 7.40
N LEU A 243 -20.11 -8.64 6.75
CA LEU A 243 -20.71 -8.42 5.44
C LEU A 243 -21.83 -7.37 5.48
N ARG A 244 -22.66 -7.39 6.53
CA ARG A 244 -23.77 -6.44 6.71
C ARG A 244 -23.33 -5.00 6.97
N ILE A 245 -22.11 -4.80 7.48
CA ILE A 245 -21.51 -3.46 7.58
C ILE A 245 -21.12 -2.95 6.18
N MET A 246 -20.71 -3.85 5.28
CA MET A 246 -20.24 -3.50 3.94
C MET A 246 -21.38 -3.32 2.94
N THR A 247 -22.48 -4.06 3.08
CA THR A 247 -23.62 -4.00 2.15
C THR A 247 -24.95 -4.32 2.84
N SER A 248 -26.02 -3.68 2.36
CA SER A 248 -27.39 -3.97 2.74
C SER A 248 -28.11 -4.94 1.78
N ALA A 249 -27.45 -5.36 0.70
CA ALA A 249 -28.02 -6.22 -0.34
C ALA A 249 -28.07 -7.70 0.09
N PRO A 250 -29.27 -8.30 0.31
CA PRO A 250 -29.38 -9.65 0.87
C PRO A 250 -28.82 -10.75 -0.04
N ASP A 251 -28.98 -10.58 -1.36
CA ASP A 251 -28.47 -11.46 -2.40
C ASP A 251 -26.93 -11.55 -2.38
N VAL A 252 -26.24 -10.41 -2.19
CA VAL A 252 -24.78 -10.37 -2.07
C VAL A 252 -24.31 -11.06 -0.80
N ILE A 253 -24.99 -10.86 0.33
CA ILE A 253 -24.63 -11.49 1.62
C ILE A 253 -24.79 -13.02 1.53
N GLN A 254 -25.87 -13.49 0.90
CA GLN A 254 -26.12 -14.91 0.69
C GLN A 254 -25.09 -15.52 -0.28
N ALA A 255 -24.80 -14.83 -1.38
CA ALA A 255 -23.81 -15.26 -2.36
C ALA A 255 -22.37 -15.29 -1.81
N ALA A 256 -22.07 -14.52 -0.75
CA ALA A 256 -20.76 -14.49 -0.12
C ALA A 256 -20.44 -15.73 0.76
N GLN A 257 -21.46 -16.44 1.26
CA GLN A 257 -21.29 -17.54 2.21
C GLN A 257 -20.26 -18.60 1.78
N PRO A 258 -20.26 -19.08 0.52
CA PRO A 258 -19.30 -20.11 0.07
C PRO A 258 -17.84 -19.64 0.02
N TYR A 259 -17.60 -18.33 0.13
CA TYR A 259 -16.27 -17.73 0.01
C TYR A 259 -15.69 -17.29 1.35
N LEU A 260 -16.50 -17.20 2.41
CA LEU A 260 -16.06 -16.86 3.76
C LEU A 260 -14.87 -17.69 4.28
N PRO A 261 -14.73 -19.01 3.98
CA PRO A 261 -13.53 -19.76 4.37
C PRO A 261 -12.22 -19.17 3.83
N TRP A 262 -12.25 -18.52 2.66
CA TRP A 262 -11.09 -17.79 2.13
C TRP A 262 -10.78 -16.57 2.98
N LEU A 263 -11.79 -15.80 3.36
CA LEU A 263 -11.61 -14.64 4.25
C LEU A 263 -11.00 -15.06 5.60
N TYR A 264 -11.37 -16.23 6.12
CA TYR A 264 -10.86 -16.74 7.40
C TYR A 264 -9.40 -17.18 7.32
N SER A 265 -9.02 -17.86 6.25
CA SER A 265 -7.70 -18.47 6.09
C SER A 265 -6.64 -17.50 5.56
N MET A 266 -7.02 -16.55 4.71
CA MET A 266 -6.09 -15.63 4.04
C MET A 266 -5.21 -14.80 5.00
N PRO A 267 -5.69 -14.30 6.16
CA PRO A 267 -4.84 -13.64 7.13
C PRO A 267 -3.61 -14.47 7.53
N LEU A 268 -3.79 -15.76 7.82
CA LEU A 268 -2.70 -16.65 8.22
C LEU A 268 -1.70 -16.89 7.08
N VAL A 269 -2.19 -17.06 5.85
CA VAL A 269 -1.35 -17.28 4.66
C VAL A 269 -0.55 -16.01 4.31
N SER A 270 -1.17 -14.85 4.42
CA SER A 270 -0.56 -13.57 4.03
C SER A 270 0.44 -13.02 5.04
N CYS A 271 0.29 -13.33 6.34
CA CYS A 271 1.22 -12.92 7.40
C CYS A 271 2.70 -13.19 7.08
N LEU A 272 2.99 -14.39 6.57
CA LEU A 272 4.36 -14.79 6.21
C LEU A 272 4.89 -13.95 5.04
N THR A 273 4.05 -13.75 4.02
CA THR A 273 4.38 -13.01 2.81
C THR A 273 4.72 -11.54 3.13
N PHE A 274 3.87 -10.89 3.94
CA PHE A 274 4.04 -9.48 4.26
C PHE A 274 5.22 -9.23 5.19
N MET A 275 5.55 -10.15 6.10
CA MET A 275 6.76 -10.04 6.91
C MET A 275 8.02 -10.14 6.06
N TRP A 276 8.05 -11.11 5.14
CA TRP A 276 9.18 -11.24 4.23
C TRP A 276 9.34 -10.01 3.34
N ASP A 277 8.25 -9.42 2.84
CA ASP A 277 8.32 -8.17 2.09
C ASP A 277 9.07 -7.08 2.86
N GLY A 278 8.68 -6.80 4.11
CA GLY A 278 9.37 -5.82 4.96
C GLY A 278 10.85 -6.14 5.16
N ILE A 279 11.18 -7.40 5.48
CA ILE A 279 12.57 -7.86 5.69
C ILE A 279 13.41 -7.69 4.42
N TYR A 280 12.90 -8.06 3.24
CA TYR A 280 13.62 -7.92 1.98
C TYR A 280 13.83 -6.46 1.58
N ILE A 281 12.84 -5.59 1.81
CA ILE A 281 12.98 -4.15 1.57
C ILE A 281 14.04 -3.58 2.52
N GLY A 282 13.99 -3.93 3.81
CA GLY A 282 14.97 -3.51 4.81
C GLY A 282 16.40 -3.95 4.49
N ALA A 283 16.55 -5.17 3.96
CA ALA A 283 17.84 -5.68 3.48
C ALA A 283 18.29 -5.04 2.15
N THR A 284 17.50 -4.14 1.55
CA THR A 284 17.70 -3.58 0.21
C THR A 284 17.81 -4.64 -0.89
N ALA A 285 17.22 -5.81 -0.66
CA ALA A 285 17.22 -6.97 -1.55
C ALA A 285 16.12 -6.84 -2.62
N GLY A 286 16.13 -5.75 -3.38
CA GLY A 286 15.07 -5.43 -4.35
C GLY A 286 14.99 -6.39 -5.55
N LYS A 287 16.14 -6.84 -6.08
CA LYS A 287 16.18 -7.78 -7.22
C LYS A 287 15.47 -9.12 -6.95
N PRO A 288 15.78 -9.86 -5.87
CA PRO A 288 15.07 -11.11 -5.57
C PRO A 288 13.59 -10.85 -5.28
N LEU A 289 13.26 -9.78 -4.55
CA LEU A 289 11.88 -9.42 -4.28
C LEU A 289 11.06 -9.18 -5.56
N ARG A 290 11.62 -8.46 -6.53
CA ARG A 290 11.02 -8.26 -7.86
C ARG A 290 10.78 -9.58 -8.58
N ASN A 291 11.80 -10.44 -8.67
CA ASN A 291 11.70 -11.69 -9.42
C ASN A 291 10.64 -12.62 -8.82
N ILE A 292 10.56 -12.68 -7.48
CA ILE A 292 9.53 -13.45 -6.78
C ILE A 292 8.14 -12.88 -7.05
N MET A 293 7.99 -11.56 -7.08
CA MET A 293 6.72 -10.93 -7.44
C MET A 293 6.28 -11.26 -8.86
N ILE A 294 7.20 -11.23 -9.82
CA ILE A 294 6.92 -11.64 -11.21
C ILE A 294 6.46 -13.11 -11.24
N LEU A 295 7.17 -14.00 -10.54
CA LEU A 295 6.77 -15.41 -10.42
C LEU A 295 5.38 -15.57 -9.81
N SER A 296 5.04 -14.75 -8.81
CA SER A 296 3.73 -14.79 -8.16
C SER A 296 2.57 -14.36 -9.08
N VAL A 297 2.82 -13.42 -10.01
CA VAL A 297 1.85 -13.05 -11.05
C VAL A 297 1.59 -14.25 -11.95
N PHE A 298 2.65 -14.93 -12.40
CA PHE A 298 2.49 -16.15 -13.21
C PHE A 298 1.74 -17.24 -12.44
N ALA A 299 2.05 -17.45 -11.16
CA ALA A 299 1.34 -18.41 -10.31
C ALA A 299 -0.15 -18.09 -10.19
N PHE A 300 -0.51 -16.81 -9.97
CA PHE A 300 -1.90 -16.36 -9.92
C PHE A 300 -2.67 -16.72 -11.19
N TYR A 301 -2.18 -16.25 -12.35
CA TYR A 301 -2.89 -16.42 -13.61
C TYR A 301 -2.87 -17.87 -14.09
N ALA A 302 -1.76 -18.60 -13.90
CA ALA A 302 -1.69 -20.01 -14.30
C ALA A 302 -2.69 -20.88 -13.53
N ILE A 303 -2.79 -20.68 -12.21
CA ILE A 303 -3.73 -21.43 -11.36
C ILE A 303 -5.18 -21.05 -11.67
N TYR A 304 -5.47 -19.76 -11.85
CA TYR A 304 -6.81 -19.33 -12.26
C TYR A 304 -7.21 -19.98 -13.59
N LEU A 305 -6.40 -19.84 -14.64
CA LEU A 305 -6.71 -20.38 -15.97
C LEU A 305 -6.85 -21.90 -15.97
N ALA A 306 -6.05 -22.61 -15.15
CA ALA A 306 -6.12 -24.06 -15.05
C ALA A 306 -7.40 -24.56 -14.34
N MET A 307 -7.97 -23.77 -13.42
CA MET A 307 -9.08 -24.20 -12.56
C MET A 307 -10.41 -23.49 -12.85
N GLU A 308 -10.41 -22.45 -13.69
CA GLU A 308 -11.60 -21.67 -14.04
C GLU A 308 -12.72 -22.55 -14.60
N GLY A 309 -12.39 -23.51 -15.47
CA GLY A 309 -13.39 -24.38 -16.10
C GLY A 309 -14.11 -25.33 -15.15
N SER A 310 -13.49 -25.70 -14.02
CA SER A 310 -14.06 -26.67 -13.07
C SER A 310 -14.62 -26.02 -11.79
N LEU A 311 -14.02 -24.93 -11.32
CA LEU A 311 -14.35 -24.29 -10.05
C LEU A 311 -14.97 -22.89 -10.19
N GLY A 312 -15.09 -22.37 -11.42
CA GLY A 312 -15.63 -21.03 -11.65
C GLY A 312 -14.87 -19.97 -10.86
N ILE A 313 -15.58 -19.04 -10.23
CA ILE A 313 -14.97 -17.92 -9.48
C ILE A 313 -14.14 -18.36 -8.26
N GLN A 314 -14.34 -19.57 -7.72
CA GLN A 314 -13.47 -20.11 -6.65
C GLN A 314 -12.01 -20.22 -7.10
N SER A 315 -11.77 -20.43 -8.41
CA SER A 315 -10.43 -20.43 -8.99
C SER A 315 -9.66 -19.12 -8.77
N LEU A 316 -10.34 -17.98 -8.67
CA LEU A 316 -9.70 -16.69 -8.38
C LEU A 316 -9.13 -16.66 -6.96
N TRP A 317 -9.85 -17.20 -5.98
CA TRP A 317 -9.38 -17.28 -4.60
C TRP A 317 -8.24 -18.27 -4.45
N ILE A 318 -8.27 -19.39 -5.18
CA ILE A 318 -7.17 -20.36 -5.21
C ILE A 318 -5.94 -19.74 -5.88
N GLY A 319 -6.11 -19.03 -7.02
CA GLY A 319 -5.03 -18.29 -7.66
C GLY A 319 -4.46 -17.22 -6.73
N TYR A 320 -5.32 -16.52 -5.98
CA TYR A 320 -4.90 -15.55 -4.99
C TYR A 320 -4.18 -16.23 -3.81
N ALA A 321 -4.60 -17.39 -3.34
CA ALA A 321 -3.84 -18.14 -2.34
C ALA A 321 -2.46 -18.57 -2.90
N ALA A 322 -2.43 -19.06 -4.14
CA ALA A 322 -1.23 -19.52 -4.81
C ALA A 322 -0.19 -18.42 -4.92
N HIS A 323 -0.55 -17.19 -5.28
CA HIS A 323 0.43 -16.11 -5.35
C HIS A 323 1.05 -15.80 -3.99
N LEU A 324 0.28 -15.84 -2.89
CA LEU A 324 0.81 -15.65 -1.53
C LEU A 324 1.73 -16.81 -1.12
N VAL A 325 1.31 -18.04 -1.37
CA VAL A 325 2.08 -19.25 -1.04
C VAL A 325 3.40 -19.28 -1.82
N THR A 326 3.35 -19.04 -3.14
CA THR A 326 4.55 -18.96 -3.99
C THR A 326 5.52 -17.91 -3.48
N ARG A 327 5.02 -16.74 -3.08
CA ARG A 327 5.87 -15.67 -2.53
C ARG A 327 6.50 -16.09 -1.21
N SER A 328 5.69 -16.56 -0.26
CA SER A 328 6.17 -17.03 1.04
C SER A 328 7.24 -18.11 0.90
N ALA A 329 6.99 -19.12 0.07
CA ALA A 329 7.93 -20.22 -0.16
C ALA A 329 9.22 -19.73 -0.81
N ALA A 330 9.12 -18.94 -1.89
CA ALA A 330 10.29 -18.43 -2.60
C ALA A 330 11.12 -17.46 -1.75
N GLN A 331 10.48 -16.55 -1.01
CA GLN A 331 11.15 -15.62 -0.10
C GLN A 331 11.86 -16.36 1.03
N THR A 332 11.21 -17.37 1.62
CA THR A 332 11.80 -18.21 2.68
C THR A 332 13.03 -18.96 2.14
N TRP A 333 12.91 -19.56 0.96
CA TRP A 333 14.02 -20.30 0.33
C TRP A 333 15.21 -19.37 0.01
N MET A 334 14.94 -18.19 -0.56
CA MET A 334 15.96 -17.22 -0.93
C MET A 334 16.53 -16.47 0.28
N ALA A 335 15.87 -16.48 1.44
CA ALA A 335 16.29 -15.72 2.63
C ALA A 335 17.67 -16.16 3.13
N ARG A 336 18.02 -17.43 3.00
CA ARG A 336 19.36 -17.92 3.37
C ARG A 336 20.46 -17.17 2.62
N LYS A 337 20.27 -16.94 1.32
CA LYS A 337 21.24 -16.26 0.46
C LYS A 337 21.21 -14.75 0.62
N TYR A 338 20.02 -14.15 0.68
CA TYR A 338 19.86 -12.69 0.57
C TYR A 338 19.64 -11.97 1.90
N ILE A 339 19.43 -12.69 3.01
CA ILE A 339 19.20 -12.11 4.33
C ILE A 339 20.21 -12.66 5.33
N PHE A 340 20.27 -13.99 5.51
CA PHE A 340 21.06 -14.60 6.59
C PHE A 340 22.56 -14.68 6.34
N ASN A 341 22.98 -14.67 5.07
CA ASN A 341 24.39 -14.73 4.66
C ASN A 341 24.92 -13.37 4.15
N VAL A 342 24.19 -12.28 4.39
CA VAL A 342 24.65 -10.92 4.04
C VAL A 342 25.68 -10.40 5.03
N ILE A 343 25.60 -10.89 6.27
CA ILE A 343 26.53 -10.68 7.39
C ILE A 343 27.08 -12.05 7.78
#